data_AF-H5SL09-F1
#
_entry.id   AF-H5SL09-F1
#
_cell.length_a   1.000
_cell.length_b   1.000
_cell.length_c   1.000
_cell.angle_alpha   90.00
_cell.angle_beta   90.00
_cell.angle_gamma   90.00
#
_symmetry.space_group_name_H-M   'P 1'
#
loop_
_entity.id
_entity.type
_entity.pdbx_description
1 polymer ?
#
loop_
_entity_poly.entity_id
_entity_poly.type
_entity_poly.pdbx_seq_one_letter_code
_entity_poly.pdbx_strand_id
1 'polypeptide(L)'
;MIAELDELRREFEALRSRLCNVTAHHVNRREDTEAVRQFVRQYFEKYQPRLVSTVGKDSLQSLDAAMQDLLRCAQRRTEIKKYKRLLKACAREINDLERAAVASLGSNSKSLFGERESMLVDTLKKVCPPAANSYEQGLLDLRDAGRKSWRGTIAEFREALRETLDSLAPDEEVKKCRWFKPEPNATGPTMRQKVRFVLEARKLHRSQTEPAEDVVERVEELFGKVLRSVYDRASSGVHTPIGIGEANRIKEWVTTVLAELLEVGG
;
A
#
# COMPACT_ATOMS: atom_id res chain seq x y z
N MET A 1 -10.63 10.27 -6.18
CA MET A 1 -10.65 11.01 -4.89
C MET A 1 -11.61 12.18 -4.91
N ILE A 2 -11.43 13.16 -5.82
CA ILE A 2 -12.28 14.37 -5.88
C ILE A 2 -13.75 13.99 -6.11
N ALA A 3 -14.02 13.10 -7.06
CA ALA A 3 -15.38 12.65 -7.36
C ALA A 3 -16.08 12.01 -6.14
N GLU A 4 -15.37 11.20 -5.35
CA GLU A 4 -15.91 10.56 -4.15
C GLU A 4 -16.15 11.57 -3.02
N LEU A 5 -15.27 12.56 -2.85
CA LEU A 5 -15.46 13.65 -1.88
C LEU A 5 -16.65 14.54 -2.28
N ASP A 6 -16.80 14.84 -3.57
CA ASP A 6 -17.93 15.61 -4.10
C ASP A 6 -19.26 14.88 -3.89
N GLU A 7 -19.28 13.57 -4.11
CA GLU A 7 -20.46 12.73 -3.86
C GLU A 7 -20.81 12.69 -2.37
N LEU A 8 -19.83 12.42 -1.50
CA LEU A 8 -20.01 12.45 -0.04
C LEU A 8 -20.54 13.81 0.43
N ARG A 9 -19.97 14.92 -0.07
CA ARG A 9 -20.38 16.28 0.26
C ARG A 9 -21.81 16.56 -0.16
N ARG A 10 -22.21 16.11 -1.36
CA ARG A 10 -23.58 16.27 -1.86
C ARG A 10 -24.60 15.53 -0.99
N GLU A 11 -24.33 14.27 -0.66
CA GLU A 11 -25.20 13.48 0.22
C GLU A 11 -25.26 14.05 1.64
N PHE A 12 -24.11 14.51 2.15
CA PHE A 12 -24.01 15.17 3.44
C PHE A 12 -24.84 16.46 3.50
N GLU A 13 -24.76 17.32 2.49
CA GLU A 13 -25.55 18.57 2.43
C GLU A 13 -27.05 18.30 2.27
N ALA A 14 -27.44 17.23 1.56
CA ALA A 14 -28.83 16.79 1.51
C ALA A 14 -29.35 16.38 2.89
N LEU A 15 -28.58 15.58 3.64
CA LEU A 15 -28.92 15.21 5.03
C LEU A 15 -28.98 16.43 5.94
N ARG A 16 -28.01 17.33 5.82
CA ARG A 16 -27.93 18.56 6.62
C ARG A 16 -29.14 19.46 6.37
N SER A 17 -29.51 19.69 5.10
CA SER A 17 -30.70 20.46 4.72
C SER A 17 -31.96 19.87 5.33
N ARG A 18 -32.13 18.54 5.19
CA ARG A 18 -33.26 17.80 5.78
C ARG A 18 -33.38 18.04 7.29
N LEU A 19 -32.28 17.88 8.05
CA LEU A 19 -32.30 18.06 9.51
C LEU A 19 -32.42 19.53 9.93
N CYS A 20 -31.93 20.48 9.14
CA CYS A 20 -32.09 21.90 9.42
C CYS A 20 -33.56 22.35 9.42
N ASN A 21 -34.39 21.70 8.62
CA ASN A 21 -35.83 21.97 8.51
C ASN A 21 -36.66 21.36 9.66
N VAL A 22 -36.04 20.58 10.56
CA VAL A 22 -36.72 20.08 11.76
C VAL A 22 -36.87 21.22 12.77
N THR A 23 -38.11 21.62 13.03
CA THR A 23 -38.47 22.66 14.01
C THR A 23 -38.67 22.11 15.42
N ALA A 24 -38.89 20.80 15.55
CA ALA A 24 -39.07 20.15 16.84
C ALA A 24 -37.80 20.18 17.70
N HIS A 25 -37.97 20.28 19.02
CA HIS A 25 -36.84 20.26 19.97
C HIS A 25 -36.02 18.96 19.89
N HIS A 26 -36.69 17.84 19.61
CA HIS A 26 -36.08 16.52 19.47
C HIS A 26 -36.34 15.96 18.06
N VAL A 27 -35.37 15.22 17.53
CA VAL A 27 -35.55 14.49 16.26
C VAL A 27 -36.27 13.18 16.57
N ASN A 28 -37.61 13.19 16.44
CA ASN A 28 -38.46 12.03 16.75
C ASN A 28 -39.01 11.33 15.50
N ARG A 29 -38.94 11.98 14.33
CA ARG A 29 -39.43 11.39 13.08
C ARG A 29 -38.52 10.23 12.68
N ARG A 30 -39.10 9.04 12.55
CA ARG A 30 -38.38 7.82 12.19
C ARG A 30 -37.56 7.99 10.90
N GLU A 31 -38.15 8.65 9.91
CA GLU A 31 -37.50 8.90 8.62
C GLU A 31 -36.22 9.74 8.74
N ASP A 32 -36.20 10.74 9.61
CA ASP A 32 -35.02 11.60 9.82
C ASP A 32 -33.92 10.82 10.54
N THR A 33 -34.28 10.00 11.54
CA THR A 33 -33.31 9.12 12.21
C THR A 33 -32.75 8.06 11.26
N GLU A 34 -33.58 7.52 10.37
CA GLU A 34 -33.15 6.52 9.40
C GLU A 34 -32.25 7.11 8.32
N ALA A 35 -32.55 8.32 7.85
CA ALA A 35 -31.68 9.06 6.92
C ALA A 35 -30.27 9.26 7.50
N VAL A 36 -30.16 9.60 8.80
CA VAL A 36 -28.86 9.71 9.47
C VAL A 36 -28.14 8.35 9.52
N ARG A 37 -28.84 7.28 9.89
CA ARG A 37 -28.23 5.92 9.96
C ARG A 37 -27.75 5.45 8.59
N GLN A 38 -28.56 5.65 7.56
CA GLN A 38 -28.25 5.28 6.19
C GLN A 38 -27.01 6.04 5.70
N PHE A 39 -26.95 7.35 5.92
CA PHE A 39 -25.81 8.17 5.54
C PHE A 39 -24.53 7.73 6.26
N VAL A 40 -24.57 7.51 7.59
CA VAL A 40 -23.38 7.04 8.33
C VAL A 40 -22.95 5.64 7.88
N ARG A 41 -23.89 4.75 7.55
CA ARG A 41 -23.57 3.44 6.99
C ARG A 41 -22.89 3.56 5.63
N GLN A 42 -23.43 4.37 4.73
CA GLN A 42 -22.83 4.65 3.42
C GLN A 42 -21.43 5.25 3.57
N TYR A 43 -21.22 6.14 4.55
CA TYR A 43 -19.90 6.62 4.91
C TYR A 43 -18.92 5.49 5.20
N PHE A 44 -19.22 4.60 6.15
CA PHE A 44 -18.28 3.53 6.53
C PHE A 44 -18.14 2.42 5.48
N GLU A 45 -19.18 2.12 4.70
CA GLU A 45 -19.16 1.03 3.72
C GLU A 45 -18.60 1.45 2.35
N LYS A 46 -18.93 2.66 1.89
CA LYS A 46 -18.61 3.12 0.53
C LYS A 46 -17.47 4.14 0.52
N TYR A 47 -17.55 5.19 1.34
CA TYR A 47 -16.65 6.33 1.24
C TYR A 47 -15.34 6.12 2.02
N GLN A 48 -15.43 5.68 3.27
CA GLN A 48 -14.27 5.57 4.17
C GLN A 48 -13.16 4.67 3.62
N PRO A 49 -13.41 3.47 3.07
CA PRO A 49 -12.33 2.64 2.52
C PRO A 49 -11.57 3.31 1.36
N ARG A 50 -12.28 4.06 0.52
CA ARG A 50 -11.71 4.78 -0.63
C ARG A 50 -10.98 6.05 -0.21
N LEU A 51 -11.46 6.72 0.84
CA LEU A 51 -10.77 7.87 1.40
C LEU A 51 -9.49 7.43 2.13
N VAL A 52 -9.54 6.33 2.90
CA VAL A 52 -8.36 5.77 3.60
C VAL A 52 -7.23 5.46 2.60
N SER A 53 -7.56 4.88 1.44
CA SER A 53 -6.54 4.59 0.41
C SER A 53 -5.89 5.83 -0.19
N THR A 54 -6.48 7.02 0.01
CA THR A 54 -6.00 8.23 -0.65
C THR A 54 -5.44 9.29 0.29
N VAL A 55 -6.03 9.49 1.46
CA VAL A 55 -5.57 10.50 2.45
C VAL A 55 -4.92 9.88 3.69
N GLY A 56 -4.91 8.54 3.78
CA GLY A 56 -4.47 7.82 4.97
C GLY A 56 -5.54 7.76 6.06
N LYS A 57 -5.43 6.77 6.93
CA LYS A 57 -6.39 6.53 8.02
C LYS A 57 -6.39 7.64 9.07
N ASP A 58 -5.22 8.19 9.38
CA ASP A 58 -5.07 9.18 10.44
C ASP A 58 -5.79 10.48 10.14
N SER A 59 -5.80 10.89 8.88
CA SER A 59 -6.54 12.05 8.38
C SER A 59 -8.06 11.93 8.55
N LEU A 60 -8.59 10.71 8.71
CA LEU A 60 -10.03 10.45 8.80
C LEU A 60 -10.53 10.25 10.23
N GLN A 61 -9.66 10.14 11.23
CA GLN A 61 -10.06 9.80 12.60
C GLN A 61 -11.08 10.78 13.19
N SER A 62 -10.92 12.09 12.95
CA SER A 62 -11.85 13.12 13.41
C SER A 62 -13.23 13.00 12.77
N LEU A 63 -13.27 12.73 11.46
CA LEU A 63 -14.52 12.52 10.73
C LEU A 63 -15.22 11.23 11.17
N ASP A 64 -14.46 10.13 11.31
CA ASP A 64 -14.96 8.84 11.79
C ASP A 64 -15.61 8.98 13.18
N ALA A 65 -14.97 9.70 14.10
CA ALA A 65 -15.52 9.97 15.42
C ALA A 65 -16.83 10.78 15.34
N ALA A 66 -16.88 11.83 14.52
CA ALA A 66 -18.09 12.63 14.33
C ALA A 66 -19.25 11.83 13.71
N MET A 67 -18.95 10.93 12.76
CA MET A 67 -19.93 10.03 12.14
C MET A 67 -20.48 9.00 13.13
N GLN A 68 -19.64 8.42 13.99
CA GLN A 68 -20.07 7.52 15.06
C GLN A 68 -20.97 8.25 16.07
N ASP A 69 -20.65 9.50 16.41
CA ASP A 69 -21.48 10.31 17.29
C ASP A 69 -22.85 10.66 16.67
N LEU A 70 -22.91 10.92 15.35
CA LEU A 70 -24.17 11.07 14.63
C LEU A 70 -25.01 9.78 14.70
N LEU A 71 -24.39 8.62 14.52
CA LEU A 71 -25.07 7.33 14.63
C LEU A 71 -25.63 7.09 16.04
N ARG A 72 -24.84 7.39 17.09
CA ARG A 72 -25.29 7.32 18.48
C ARG A 72 -26.48 8.24 18.74
N CYS A 73 -26.48 9.44 18.16
CA CYS A 73 -27.62 10.36 18.26
C CYS A 73 -28.87 9.76 17.60
N ALA A 74 -28.74 9.13 16.43
CA ALA A 74 -29.85 8.47 15.74
C ALA A 74 -30.43 7.24 16.45
N GLN A 75 -29.72 6.66 17.41
CA GLN A 75 -30.20 5.53 18.22
C GLN A 75 -30.98 5.96 19.46
N ARG A 76 -30.97 7.25 19.82
CA ARG A 76 -31.57 7.77 21.06
C ARG A 76 -32.43 8.99 20.78
N ARG A 77 -33.38 9.29 21.67
CA ARG A 77 -34.08 10.58 21.64
C ARG A 77 -33.08 11.69 21.94
N THR A 78 -32.72 12.47 20.90
CA THR A 78 -31.67 13.48 20.98
C THR A 78 -32.19 14.84 20.50
N GLU A 79 -31.74 15.91 21.16
CA GLU A 79 -32.08 17.28 20.77
C GLU A 79 -31.55 17.65 19.39
N ILE A 80 -32.33 18.40 18.60
CA ILE A 80 -31.91 18.88 17.28
C ILE A 80 -30.64 19.74 17.34
N LYS A 81 -30.43 20.47 18.46
CA LYS A 81 -29.24 21.27 18.70
C LYS A 81 -27.96 20.44 18.66
N LYS A 82 -27.99 19.22 19.21
CA LYS A 82 -26.83 18.30 19.21
C LYS A 82 -26.53 17.77 17.81
N TYR A 83 -27.56 17.43 17.02
CA TYR A 83 -27.40 17.06 15.61
C TYR A 83 -26.74 18.18 14.80
N LYS A 84 -27.27 19.41 14.90
CA LYS A 84 -26.73 20.57 14.18
C LYS A 84 -25.26 20.83 14.51
N ARG A 85 -24.86 20.64 15.78
CA ARG A 85 -23.45 20.74 16.20
C ARG A 85 -22.57 19.67 15.56
N LEU A 86 -23.02 18.41 15.56
CA LEU A 86 -22.27 17.30 14.96
C LEU A 86 -22.18 17.44 13.43
N LEU A 87 -23.26 17.82 12.76
CA LEU A 87 -23.24 18.13 11.33
C LEU A 87 -22.25 19.25 11.03
N LYS A 88 -22.22 20.32 11.83
CA LYS A 88 -21.22 21.39 11.64
C LYS A 88 -19.78 20.87 11.80
N ALA A 89 -19.54 19.93 12.73
CA ALA A 89 -18.24 19.28 12.86
C ALA A 89 -17.90 18.44 11.62
N CYS A 90 -18.79 17.55 11.18
CA CYS A 90 -18.61 16.77 9.95
C CYS A 90 -18.35 17.66 8.73
N ALA A 91 -19.08 18.76 8.58
CA ALA A 91 -18.90 19.70 7.48
C ALA A 91 -17.49 20.33 7.48
N ARG A 92 -16.97 20.66 8.67
CA ARG A 92 -15.60 21.16 8.81
C ARG A 92 -14.60 20.10 8.37
N GLU A 93 -14.68 18.89 8.92
CA GLU A 93 -13.76 17.80 8.57
C GLU A 93 -13.80 17.45 7.08
N ILE A 94 -14.99 17.41 6.46
CA ILE A 94 -15.13 17.18 5.01
C ILE A 94 -14.42 18.29 4.20
N ASN A 95 -14.62 19.56 4.57
CA ASN A 95 -13.96 20.68 3.89
C ASN A 95 -12.43 20.66 4.11
N ASP A 96 -11.98 20.20 5.27
CA ASP A 96 -10.55 20.12 5.61
C ASP A 96 -9.87 19.01 4.79
N LEU A 97 -10.56 17.87 4.62
CA LEU A 97 -10.17 16.80 3.71
C LEU A 97 -10.12 17.26 2.25
N GLU A 98 -11.10 18.03 1.80
CA GLU A 98 -11.11 18.61 0.45
C GLU A 98 -9.92 19.56 0.24
N ARG A 99 -9.61 20.43 1.20
CA ARG A 99 -8.43 21.30 1.12
C ARG A 99 -7.14 20.50 1.08
N ALA A 100 -7.01 19.45 1.90
CA ALA A 100 -5.85 18.56 1.88
C ALA A 100 -5.73 17.81 0.54
N ALA A 101 -6.85 17.39 -0.05
CA ALA A 101 -6.91 16.76 -1.37
C ALA A 101 -6.47 17.72 -2.48
N VAL A 102 -6.92 18.98 -2.46
CA VAL A 102 -6.51 19.98 -3.46
C VAL A 102 -5.04 20.36 -3.29
N ALA A 103 -4.57 20.52 -2.05
CA ALA A 103 -3.16 20.81 -1.77
C ALA A 103 -2.23 19.67 -2.22
N SER A 104 -2.69 18.41 -2.11
CA SER A 104 -1.92 17.27 -2.61
C SER A 104 -1.84 17.25 -4.14
N LEU A 105 -2.91 17.64 -4.85
CA LEU A 105 -2.86 17.81 -6.32
C LEU A 105 -1.85 18.88 -6.75
N GLY A 106 -1.76 20.00 -6.03
CA GLY A 106 -0.76 21.03 -6.31
C GLY A 106 0.68 20.59 -5.97
N SER A 107 0.81 19.62 -5.08
CA SER A 107 2.10 19.02 -4.69
C SER A 107 2.46 17.77 -5.49
N ASN A 108 1.67 17.37 -6.50
CA ASN A 108 1.83 16.11 -7.26
C ASN A 108 3.00 16.09 -8.27
N SER A 109 4.15 16.67 -7.92
CA SER A 109 5.40 15.95 -8.17
C SER A 109 5.72 14.95 -7.05
N LYS A 110 4.87 14.85 -6.02
CA LYS A 110 4.85 13.71 -5.11
C LYS A 110 4.72 12.45 -5.95
N SER A 111 5.82 11.71 -5.98
CA SER A 111 5.95 10.44 -6.66
C SER A 111 4.69 9.60 -6.51
N LEU A 112 4.38 8.84 -7.56
CA LEU A 112 3.30 7.85 -7.59
C LEU A 112 3.42 6.78 -6.48
N PHE A 113 4.54 6.78 -5.76
CA PHE A 113 4.95 5.82 -4.76
C PHE A 113 5.33 6.54 -3.45
N GLY A 114 5.49 5.77 -2.36
CA GLY A 114 6.03 6.33 -1.11
C GLY A 114 7.42 6.93 -1.32
N GLU A 115 7.84 7.85 -0.45
CA GLU A 115 9.13 8.55 -0.57
C GLU A 115 10.30 7.56 -0.75
N ARG A 116 10.31 6.50 0.05
CA ARG A 116 11.32 5.43 -0.01
C ARG A 116 11.34 4.73 -1.38
N GLU A 117 10.18 4.29 -1.87
CA GLU A 117 10.06 3.64 -3.17
C GLU A 117 10.48 4.58 -4.31
N SER A 118 10.22 5.87 -4.16
CA SER A 118 10.59 6.90 -5.14
C SER A 118 12.10 7.04 -5.24
N MET A 119 12.78 7.17 -4.10
CA MET A 119 14.23 7.23 -4.04
C MET A 119 14.87 5.95 -4.61
N LEU A 120 14.26 4.80 -4.35
CA LEU A 120 14.69 3.52 -4.93
C LEU A 120 14.55 3.50 -6.45
N VAL A 121 13.39 3.87 -6.98
CA VAL A 121 13.17 3.95 -8.44
C VAL A 121 14.18 4.91 -9.08
N ASP A 122 14.39 6.09 -8.51
CA ASP A 122 15.33 7.07 -9.03
C ASP A 122 16.79 6.58 -8.99
N THR A 123 17.15 5.81 -7.96
CA THR A 123 18.48 5.22 -7.83
C THR A 123 18.67 4.05 -8.81
N LEU A 124 17.68 3.16 -8.90
CA LEU A 124 17.66 2.07 -9.87
C LEU A 124 17.74 2.60 -11.30
N LYS A 125 17.02 3.68 -11.66
CA LYS A 125 17.08 4.29 -12.99
C LYS A 125 18.50 4.72 -13.39
N LYS A 126 19.34 5.05 -12.41
CA LYS A 126 20.75 5.42 -12.62
C LYS A 126 21.69 4.21 -12.67
N VAL A 127 21.42 3.18 -11.86
CA VAL A 127 22.29 2.01 -11.69
C VAL A 127 21.93 0.88 -12.67
N CYS A 128 20.66 0.50 -12.74
CA CYS A 128 20.13 -0.57 -13.58
C CYS A 128 18.69 -0.21 -14.06
N PRO A 129 18.55 0.45 -15.23
CA PRO A 129 17.23 0.86 -15.74
C PRO A 129 16.22 -0.29 -15.92
N PRO A 130 16.60 -1.49 -16.39
CA PRO A 130 15.69 -2.64 -16.41
C PRO A 130 15.08 -2.94 -15.04
N ALA A 131 15.92 -2.97 -13.99
CA ALA A 131 15.46 -3.27 -12.64
C ALA A 131 14.50 -2.20 -12.11
N ALA A 132 14.72 -0.93 -12.47
CA ALA A 132 13.79 0.14 -12.16
C ALA A 132 12.43 -0.08 -12.82
N ASN A 133 12.39 -0.48 -14.09
CA ASN A 133 11.14 -0.72 -14.81
C ASN A 133 10.35 -1.84 -14.16
N SER A 134 10.98 -2.96 -13.81
CA SER A 134 10.30 -4.06 -13.12
C SER A 134 9.82 -3.64 -11.72
N TYR A 135 10.64 -2.94 -10.93
CA TYR A 135 10.22 -2.47 -9.62
C TYR A 135 9.02 -1.50 -9.71
N GLU A 136 9.10 -0.52 -10.63
CA GLU A 136 8.04 0.45 -10.90
C GLU A 136 6.75 -0.24 -11.39
N GLN A 137 6.85 -1.23 -12.28
CA GLN A 137 5.70 -2.02 -12.74
C GLN A 137 5.04 -2.78 -11.58
N GLY A 138 5.84 -3.40 -10.69
CA GLY A 138 5.33 -4.06 -9.49
C GLY A 138 4.56 -3.10 -8.58
N LEU A 139 5.04 -1.87 -8.42
CA LEU A 139 4.34 -0.83 -7.64
C LEU A 139 3.04 -0.37 -8.30
N LEU A 140 3.04 -0.18 -9.62
CA LEU A 140 1.83 0.18 -10.38
C LEU A 140 0.76 -0.91 -10.28
N ASP A 141 1.17 -2.16 -10.44
CA ASP A 141 0.31 -3.32 -10.30
C ASP A 141 -0.40 -3.34 -8.93
N LEU A 142 0.33 -3.10 -7.82
CA LEU A 142 -0.22 -3.07 -6.45
C LEU A 142 -1.33 -2.03 -6.25
N ARG A 143 -1.43 -1.03 -7.13
CA ARG A 143 -2.47 0.00 -7.08
C ARG A 143 -3.72 -0.37 -7.88
N ASP A 144 -3.63 -1.38 -8.76
CA ASP A 144 -4.77 -1.84 -9.54
C ASP A 144 -5.69 -2.73 -8.70
N ALA A 145 -6.72 -2.13 -8.12
CA ALA A 145 -7.75 -2.84 -7.34
C ALA A 145 -8.56 -3.84 -8.18
N GLY A 146 -8.54 -3.73 -9.52
CA GLY A 146 -9.22 -4.64 -10.44
C GLY A 146 -8.45 -5.93 -10.72
N ARG A 147 -7.20 -6.05 -10.23
CA ARG A 147 -6.33 -7.16 -10.58
C ARG A 147 -6.79 -8.48 -9.96
N LYS A 148 -6.96 -9.49 -10.82
CA LYS A 148 -7.42 -10.84 -10.43
C LYS A 148 -6.30 -11.74 -9.89
N SER A 149 -5.04 -11.43 -10.17
CA SER A 149 -3.89 -12.26 -9.82
C SER A 149 -2.65 -11.41 -9.59
N TRP A 150 -1.91 -11.71 -8.53
CA TRP A 150 -0.74 -10.95 -8.09
C TRP A 150 0.60 -11.62 -8.44
N ARG A 151 0.57 -12.68 -9.26
CA ARG A 151 1.77 -13.43 -9.64
C ARG A 151 2.74 -12.66 -10.50
N GLY A 152 2.23 -11.98 -11.54
CA GLY A 152 3.05 -11.12 -12.40
C GLY A 152 3.72 -10.04 -11.57
N THR A 153 2.96 -9.38 -10.70
CA THR A 153 3.44 -8.38 -9.74
C THR A 153 4.56 -8.90 -8.85
N ILE A 154 4.41 -10.11 -8.32
CA ILE A 154 5.43 -10.78 -7.54
C ILE A 154 6.66 -11.02 -8.44
N ALA A 155 6.51 -11.58 -9.64
CA ALA A 155 7.60 -11.81 -10.57
C ALA A 155 8.40 -10.53 -10.89
N GLU A 156 7.72 -9.40 -11.08
CA GLU A 156 8.37 -8.09 -11.29
C GLU A 156 9.29 -7.69 -10.12
N PHE A 157 8.88 -7.89 -8.87
CA PHE A 157 9.74 -7.57 -7.72
C PHE A 157 10.98 -8.48 -7.64
N ARG A 158 10.85 -9.76 -8.00
CA ARG A 158 12.03 -10.65 -8.10
C ARG A 158 12.94 -10.23 -9.22
N GLU A 159 12.37 -9.87 -10.36
CA GLU A 159 13.16 -9.46 -11.52
C GLU A 159 13.96 -8.20 -11.21
N ALA A 160 13.33 -7.21 -10.57
CA ALA A 160 14.04 -6.03 -10.07
C ALA A 160 15.23 -6.38 -9.16
N LEU A 161 15.05 -7.30 -8.21
CA LEU A 161 16.13 -7.74 -7.32
C LEU A 161 17.22 -8.50 -8.07
N ARG A 162 16.84 -9.41 -8.97
CA ARG A 162 17.75 -10.22 -9.78
C ARG A 162 18.62 -9.34 -10.68
N GLU A 163 18.00 -8.47 -11.47
CA GLU A 163 18.72 -7.57 -12.38
C GLU A 163 19.64 -6.60 -11.63
N THR A 164 19.21 -6.12 -10.46
CA THR A 164 20.07 -5.30 -9.58
C THR A 164 21.30 -6.09 -9.13
N LEU A 165 21.12 -7.33 -8.67
CA LEU A 165 22.23 -8.18 -8.23
C LEU A 165 23.14 -8.59 -9.40
N ASP A 166 22.58 -8.87 -10.57
CA ASP A 166 23.36 -9.19 -11.77
C ASP A 166 24.23 -7.99 -12.20
N SER A 167 23.70 -6.76 -12.04
CA SER A 167 24.43 -5.53 -12.31
C SER A 167 25.51 -5.22 -11.28
N LEU A 168 25.28 -5.48 -9.98
CA LEU A 168 26.19 -5.13 -8.89
C LEU A 168 27.21 -6.24 -8.54
N ALA A 169 26.89 -7.49 -8.88
CA ALA A 169 27.69 -8.66 -8.56
C ALA A 169 27.80 -9.60 -9.78
N PRO A 170 28.64 -9.24 -10.78
CA PRO A 170 28.86 -10.07 -11.95
C PRO A 170 29.37 -11.47 -11.56
N ASP A 171 28.82 -12.52 -12.18
CA ASP A 171 29.10 -13.92 -11.82
C ASP A 171 30.59 -14.24 -11.74
N GLU A 172 31.36 -13.75 -12.69
CA GLU A 172 32.79 -14.01 -12.79
C GLU A 172 33.60 -13.33 -11.67
N GLU A 173 33.09 -12.25 -11.08
CA GLU A 173 33.71 -11.61 -9.93
C GLU A 173 33.36 -12.36 -8.64
N VAL A 174 32.10 -12.77 -8.49
CA VAL A 174 31.66 -13.55 -7.34
C VAL A 174 32.40 -14.88 -7.28
N LYS A 175 32.55 -15.59 -8.42
CA LYS A 175 33.29 -16.85 -8.50
C LYS A 175 34.77 -16.76 -8.10
N LYS A 176 35.39 -15.57 -8.21
CA LYS A 176 36.79 -15.33 -7.80
C LYS A 176 36.96 -15.14 -6.29
N CYS A 177 35.86 -14.95 -5.56
CA CYS A 177 35.92 -14.75 -4.12
C CYS A 177 36.34 -16.03 -3.39
N ARG A 178 37.23 -15.91 -2.41
CA ARG A 178 37.76 -17.07 -1.66
C ARG A 178 36.68 -17.87 -0.91
N TRP A 179 35.57 -17.22 -0.55
CA TRP A 179 34.46 -17.85 0.16
C TRP A 179 33.42 -18.48 -0.77
N PHE A 180 33.49 -18.23 -2.08
CA PHE A 180 32.52 -18.75 -3.03
C PHE A 180 32.59 -20.28 -3.09
N LYS A 181 31.42 -20.91 -3.00
CA LYS A 181 31.25 -22.36 -3.18
C LYS A 181 30.02 -22.59 -4.05
N PRO A 182 30.13 -23.33 -5.16
CA PRO A 182 28.96 -23.64 -5.98
C PRO A 182 27.96 -24.46 -5.16
N GLU A 183 26.69 -24.08 -5.22
CA GLU A 183 25.60 -24.83 -4.57
C GLU A 183 25.08 -25.93 -5.50
N PRO A 184 24.57 -27.06 -4.95
CA PRO A 184 24.02 -28.14 -5.76
C PRO A 184 22.89 -27.64 -6.67
N ASN A 185 22.97 -27.98 -7.96
CA ASN A 185 22.00 -27.58 -9.00
C ASN A 185 22.03 -26.10 -9.41
N ALA A 186 22.95 -25.29 -8.88
CA ALA A 186 23.15 -23.92 -9.34
C ALA A 186 24.14 -23.89 -10.52
N THR A 187 23.75 -23.21 -11.61
CA THR A 187 24.63 -23.00 -12.78
C THR A 187 25.59 -21.82 -12.60
N GLY A 188 25.34 -20.97 -11.60
CA GLY A 188 26.12 -19.80 -11.26
C GLY A 188 25.93 -19.41 -9.79
N PRO A 189 26.47 -18.26 -9.36
CA PRO A 189 26.28 -17.77 -8.00
C PRO A 189 24.81 -17.52 -7.69
N THR A 190 24.38 -17.95 -6.50
CA THR A 190 23.01 -17.72 -6.04
C THR A 190 22.80 -16.23 -5.69
N MET A 191 21.54 -15.77 -5.69
CA MET A 191 21.24 -14.38 -5.28
C MET A 191 21.76 -14.07 -3.88
N ARG A 192 21.70 -15.04 -2.95
CA ARG A 192 22.30 -14.93 -1.62
C ARG A 192 23.80 -14.65 -1.67
N GLN A 193 24.53 -15.41 -2.50
CA GLN A 193 25.98 -15.20 -2.69
C GLN A 193 26.27 -13.83 -3.32
N LYS A 194 25.45 -13.38 -4.26
CA LYS A 194 25.57 -12.04 -4.85
C LYS A 194 25.35 -10.92 -3.84
N VAL A 195 24.35 -11.03 -2.98
CA VAL A 195 24.13 -10.06 -1.87
C VAL A 195 25.37 -9.95 -1.00
N ARG A 196 25.91 -11.10 -0.56
CA ARG A 196 27.12 -11.14 0.25
C ARG A 196 28.29 -10.42 -0.44
N PHE A 197 28.48 -10.66 -1.74
CA PHE A 197 29.51 -9.98 -2.52
C PHE A 197 29.37 -8.45 -2.49
N VAL A 198 28.15 -7.93 -2.74
CA VAL A 198 27.89 -6.48 -2.74
C VAL A 198 28.15 -5.87 -1.36
N LEU A 199 27.70 -6.53 -0.29
CA LEU A 199 27.84 -6.00 1.07
C LEU A 199 29.28 -6.10 1.60
N GLU A 200 30.03 -7.16 1.26
CA GLU A 200 31.47 -7.25 1.57
C GLU A 200 32.28 -6.17 0.82
N ALA A 201 31.93 -5.87 -0.43
CA ALA A 201 32.56 -4.77 -1.19
C ALA A 201 32.36 -3.41 -0.52
N ARG A 202 31.30 -3.27 0.29
CA ARG A 202 31.00 -2.10 1.13
C ARG A 202 31.62 -2.16 2.53
N LYS A 203 32.49 -3.13 2.79
CA LYS A 203 33.20 -3.31 4.07
C LYS A 203 32.27 -3.59 5.25
N LEU A 204 31.08 -4.12 5.00
CA LEU A 204 30.21 -4.61 6.06
C LEU A 204 30.72 -5.94 6.60
N HIS A 205 30.66 -6.13 7.91
CA HIS A 205 31.05 -7.38 8.55
C HIS A 205 29.98 -8.46 8.38
N ARG A 206 30.37 -9.72 8.50
CA ARG A 206 29.46 -10.87 8.33
C ARG A 206 28.19 -10.80 9.17
N SER A 207 28.28 -10.30 10.41
CA SER A 207 27.10 -10.12 11.28
C SER A 207 26.11 -9.07 10.78
N GLN A 208 26.55 -8.18 9.88
CA GLN A 208 25.72 -7.17 9.22
C GLN A 208 25.19 -7.67 7.87
N THR A 209 25.90 -8.58 7.19
CA THR A 209 25.46 -9.12 5.89
C THR A 209 24.45 -10.25 6.01
N GLU A 210 24.53 -11.05 7.08
CA GLU A 210 23.69 -12.23 7.30
C GLU A 210 22.17 -11.93 7.27
N PRO A 211 21.64 -10.85 7.88
CA PRO A 211 20.22 -10.52 7.78
C PRO A 211 19.73 -10.29 6.33
N ALA A 212 20.52 -9.59 5.51
CA ALA A 212 20.18 -9.33 4.12
C ALA A 212 20.22 -10.61 3.27
N GLU A 213 21.23 -11.45 3.52
CA GLU A 213 21.35 -12.78 2.90
C GLU A 213 20.12 -13.65 3.20
N ASP A 214 19.70 -13.72 4.47
CA ASP A 214 18.54 -14.49 4.93
C ASP A 214 17.22 -13.97 4.34
N VAL A 215 17.07 -12.65 4.21
CA VAL A 215 15.88 -12.05 3.57
C VAL A 215 15.81 -12.46 2.11
N VAL A 216 16.92 -12.42 1.37
CA VAL A 216 16.94 -12.83 -0.04
C VAL A 216 16.66 -14.32 -0.21
N GLU A 217 17.20 -15.17 0.67
CA GLU A 217 16.88 -16.60 0.67
C GLU A 217 15.38 -16.85 0.89
N ARG A 218 14.77 -16.18 1.88
CA ARG A 218 13.31 -16.27 2.11
C ARG A 218 12.49 -15.78 0.94
N VAL A 219 12.94 -14.70 0.28
CA VAL A 219 12.31 -14.18 -0.93
C VAL A 219 12.35 -15.28 -2.00
N GLU A 220 13.51 -15.84 -2.34
CA GLU A 220 13.64 -16.92 -3.33
C GLU A 220 12.80 -18.17 -2.97
N GLU A 221 12.77 -18.57 -1.69
CA GLU A 221 11.92 -19.69 -1.25
C GLU A 221 10.43 -19.44 -1.52
N LEU A 222 9.96 -18.23 -1.22
CA LEU A 222 8.57 -17.84 -1.45
C LEU A 222 8.28 -17.76 -2.95
N PHE A 223 9.19 -17.25 -3.75
CA PHE A 223 9.10 -17.32 -5.21
C PHE A 223 9.04 -18.76 -5.71
N GLY A 224 9.88 -19.65 -5.19
CA GLY A 224 9.85 -21.07 -5.51
C GLY A 224 8.53 -21.73 -5.12
N LYS A 225 7.91 -21.32 -4.01
CA LYS A 225 6.55 -21.77 -3.62
C LYS A 225 5.49 -21.21 -4.57
N VAL A 226 5.57 -19.94 -4.95
CA VAL A 226 4.67 -19.30 -5.92
C VAL A 226 4.75 -19.99 -7.29
N LEU A 227 5.95 -20.23 -7.81
CA LEU A 227 6.16 -20.91 -9.10
C LEU A 227 5.64 -22.35 -9.07
N ARG A 228 5.98 -23.12 -8.03
CA ARG A 228 5.44 -24.48 -7.86
C ARG A 228 3.91 -24.48 -7.81
N SER A 229 3.30 -23.54 -7.07
CA SER A 229 1.84 -23.41 -7.03
C SER A 229 1.19 -23.11 -8.40
N VAL A 230 1.93 -22.51 -9.35
CA VAL A 230 1.46 -22.28 -10.73
C VAL A 230 1.52 -23.58 -11.52
N TYR A 231 2.62 -24.32 -11.43
CA TYR A 231 2.78 -25.62 -12.07
C TYR A 231 1.79 -26.66 -11.54
N ASP A 232 1.63 -26.73 -10.22
CA ASP A 232 0.67 -27.64 -9.56
C ASP A 232 -0.77 -27.28 -9.92
N ARG A 233 -1.08 -25.99 -10.15
CA ARG A 233 -2.41 -25.55 -10.60
C ARG A 233 -2.70 -25.88 -12.07
N ALA A 234 -1.67 -25.91 -12.92
CA ALA A 234 -1.81 -26.39 -14.28
C ALA A 234 -2.09 -27.90 -14.33
N SER A 235 -1.71 -28.66 -13.29
CA SER A 235 -1.94 -30.11 -13.21
C SER A 235 -3.13 -30.52 -12.33
N SER A 236 -3.56 -29.70 -11.36
CA SER A 236 -4.60 -30.04 -10.39
C SER A 236 -5.37 -28.81 -9.89
N GLY A 237 -6.67 -28.74 -10.19
CA GLY A 237 -7.52 -27.58 -9.95
C GLY A 237 -7.99 -27.40 -8.50
N VAL A 238 -7.10 -27.10 -7.54
CA VAL A 238 -7.49 -26.79 -6.15
C VAL A 238 -6.75 -25.55 -5.59
N HIS A 239 -7.42 -24.84 -4.68
CA HIS A 239 -7.32 -23.41 -4.45
C HIS A 239 -6.26 -22.96 -3.43
N THR A 240 -5.38 -22.04 -3.84
CA THR A 240 -4.86 -20.98 -2.95
C THR A 240 -4.57 -19.72 -3.77
N PRO A 241 -5.51 -18.78 -3.90
CA PRO A 241 -5.23 -17.52 -4.58
C PRO A 241 -4.13 -16.77 -3.81
N ILE A 242 -3.07 -16.37 -4.51
CA ILE A 242 -2.08 -15.44 -3.96
C ILE A 242 -2.76 -14.08 -3.85
N GLY A 243 -3.02 -13.65 -2.62
CA GLY A 243 -3.69 -12.39 -2.34
C GLY A 243 -2.73 -11.20 -2.44
N ILE A 244 -3.31 -10.00 -2.58
CA ILE A 244 -2.57 -8.73 -2.58
C ILE A 244 -1.68 -8.56 -1.34
N GLY A 245 -2.09 -9.14 -0.20
CA GLY A 245 -1.30 -9.09 1.04
C GLY A 245 0.04 -9.82 0.93
N GLU A 246 0.12 -10.90 0.13
CA GLU A 246 1.38 -11.60 -0.10
C GLU A 246 2.31 -10.83 -1.04
N ALA A 247 1.76 -10.23 -2.11
CA ALA A 247 2.52 -9.36 -2.99
C ALA A 247 3.08 -8.13 -2.26
N ASN A 248 2.29 -7.51 -1.38
CA ASN A 248 2.78 -6.43 -0.52
C ASN A 248 3.92 -6.89 0.41
N ARG A 249 3.82 -8.08 1.03
CA ARG A 249 4.92 -8.60 1.87
C ARG A 249 6.22 -8.79 1.07
N ILE A 250 6.12 -9.34 -0.14
CA ILE A 250 7.28 -9.48 -1.03
C ILE A 250 7.84 -8.12 -1.43
N LYS A 251 6.97 -7.15 -1.76
CA LYS A 251 7.39 -5.76 -2.01
C LYS A 251 8.20 -5.21 -0.85
N GLU A 252 7.73 -5.32 0.39
CA GLU A 252 8.44 -4.80 1.58
C GLU A 252 9.84 -5.42 1.76
N TRP A 253 9.97 -6.74 1.59
CA TRP A 253 11.27 -7.40 1.68
C TRP A 253 12.22 -6.99 0.57
N VAL A 254 11.75 -6.99 -0.68
CA VAL A 254 12.55 -6.57 -1.84
C VAL A 254 12.96 -5.10 -1.69
N THR A 255 12.05 -4.23 -1.26
CA THR A 255 12.31 -2.81 -0.98
C THR A 255 13.40 -2.65 0.08
N THR A 256 13.35 -3.47 1.14
CA THR A 256 14.34 -3.42 2.23
C THR A 256 15.72 -3.85 1.74
N VAL A 257 15.80 -4.97 1.00
CA VAL A 257 17.07 -5.46 0.44
C VAL A 257 17.63 -4.47 -0.58
N LEU A 258 16.81 -3.97 -1.51
CA LEU A 258 17.26 -3.00 -2.51
C LEU A 258 17.73 -1.69 -1.86
N ALA A 259 17.06 -1.24 -0.81
CA ALA A 259 17.48 -0.06 -0.05
C ALA A 259 18.86 -0.25 0.57
N GLU A 260 19.11 -1.43 1.15
CA GLU A 260 20.43 -1.77 1.69
C GLU A 260 21.48 -1.92 0.59
N LEU A 261 21.16 -2.64 -0.49
CA LEU A 261 22.03 -2.85 -1.67
C LEU A 261 22.29 -1.59 -2.49
N LEU A 262 21.55 -0.50 -2.31
CA LEU A 262 21.74 0.75 -3.04
C LEU A 262 22.05 1.94 -2.13
N GLU A 263 22.17 1.71 -0.82
CA GLU A 263 22.41 2.75 0.20
C GLU A 263 21.34 3.86 0.18
N VAL A 264 20.07 3.45 -0.02
CA VAL A 264 18.92 4.35 -0.09
C VAL A 264 18.18 4.35 1.26
N GLY A 265 18.17 5.49 1.94
CA GLY A 265 17.34 5.70 3.13
C GLY A 265 17.88 5.06 4.42
N GLY A 266 19.20 5.02 4.58
CA GLY A 266 19.84 4.88 5.90
C GLY A 266 19.81 6.18 6.69
#